data_AF-A0AAP9Y1A5-F1
#
_entry.id   AF-A0AAP9Y1A5-F1
#
_cell.length_a   1.000
_cell.length_b   1.000
_cell.length_c   1.000
_cell.angle_alpha   90.00
_cell.angle_beta   90.00
_cell.angle_gamma   90.00
#
_symmetry.space_group_name_H-M   'P 1'
#
loop_
_entity.id
_entity.type
_entity.pdbx_description
1 polymer ?
#
loop_
_entity_poly.entity_id
_entity_poly.type
_entity_poly.pdbx_seq_one_letter_code
_entity_poly.pdbx_strand_id
1 'polypeptide(L)'
;MTTNAHPLSDLFENNETWVNRKLAEDPHFFERLKDQQAPAYLWIGCSDSRVPANQIVGLQPGEVFVHRNIANVVVHSDLNCLSVVQFAVDILKVKHIMVVGHYGCSGVNAALTNRRVGLADNWLHHVQDVRDKHAALLEEWPLGEARYRRLIELNAIEQVVNLCRTTIVGDAWARGQALSVHGLVYGVHDGRMRNLGMTVASPEALEPVHRRCVDALSAGRALSADNDMVAADAAKLADVAEQVANTLMETKHDDC
;
A
#
# COMPACT_ATOMS: atom_id res chain seq x y z
N MET A 1 -28.20 -31.23 -27.65
CA MET A 1 -27.62 -29.93 -28.04
C MET A 1 -27.05 -29.33 -26.79
N THR A 2 -25.75 -29.47 -26.56
CA THR A 2 -25.07 -28.87 -25.41
C THR A 2 -24.95 -27.38 -25.69
N THR A 3 -25.75 -26.58 -25.00
CA THR A 3 -25.53 -25.13 -24.94
C THR A 3 -24.14 -24.93 -24.38
N ASN A 4 -23.20 -24.45 -25.20
CA ASN A 4 -21.87 -24.04 -24.73
C ASN A 4 -22.09 -22.89 -23.75
N ALA A 5 -22.08 -23.21 -22.45
CA ALA A 5 -22.10 -22.21 -21.40
C ALA A 5 -20.93 -21.24 -21.58
N HIS A 6 -21.15 -19.96 -21.29
CA HIS A 6 -20.10 -18.96 -21.39
C HIS A 6 -18.91 -19.38 -20.50
N PRO A 7 -17.64 -19.27 -20.94
CA PRO A 7 -16.46 -19.73 -20.16
C PRO A 7 -16.25 -19.07 -18.78
N LEU A 8 -17.12 -18.12 -18.40
CA LEU A 8 -17.09 -17.38 -17.13
C LEU A 8 -18.46 -17.46 -16.42
N SER A 9 -19.30 -18.45 -16.76
CA SER A 9 -20.62 -18.67 -16.15
C SER A 9 -20.57 -18.57 -14.62
N ASP A 10 -19.55 -19.19 -14.03
CA ASP A 10 -19.35 -19.23 -12.59
C ASP A 10 -19.20 -17.82 -11.98
N LEU A 11 -18.65 -16.85 -12.72
CA LEU A 11 -18.55 -15.46 -12.24
C LEU A 11 -19.92 -14.77 -12.23
N PHE A 12 -20.79 -15.05 -13.19
CA PHE A 12 -22.16 -14.52 -13.20
C PHE A 12 -22.98 -15.14 -12.06
N GLU A 13 -22.84 -16.45 -11.83
CA GLU A 13 -23.49 -17.16 -10.71
C GLU A 13 -23.00 -16.64 -9.35
N ASN A 14 -21.69 -16.41 -9.21
CA ASN A 14 -21.10 -15.78 -8.03
C ASN A 14 -21.63 -14.36 -7.81
N ASN A 15 -21.80 -13.58 -8.89
CA ASN A 15 -22.37 -12.24 -8.82
C ASN A 15 -23.84 -12.26 -8.40
N GLU A 16 -24.66 -13.14 -8.97
CA GLU A 16 -26.07 -13.30 -8.57
C GLU A 16 -26.19 -13.68 -7.10
N THR A 17 -25.37 -14.63 -6.64
CA THR A 17 -25.29 -15.03 -5.23
C THR A 17 -24.90 -13.84 -4.34
N TRP A 18 -23.94 -13.03 -4.77
CA TRP A 18 -23.52 -11.84 -4.04
C TRP A 18 -24.62 -10.77 -3.97
N VAL A 19 -25.30 -10.48 -5.08
CA VAL A 19 -26.43 -9.54 -5.14
C VAL A 19 -27.54 -9.97 -4.20
N ASN A 20 -27.94 -11.25 -4.25
CA ASN A 20 -29.02 -11.79 -3.43
C ASN A 20 -28.69 -11.69 -1.94
N ARG A 21 -27.45 -12.05 -1.55
CA ARG A 21 -26.98 -11.89 -0.17
C ARG A 21 -27.00 -10.43 0.27
N LYS A 22 -26.55 -9.49 -0.56
CA LYS A 22 -26.53 -8.06 -0.21
C LYS A 22 -27.92 -7.46 -0.06
N LEU A 23 -28.86 -7.82 -0.94
CA LEU A 23 -30.25 -7.38 -0.81
C LEU A 23 -30.97 -8.02 0.38
N ALA A 24 -30.59 -9.24 0.77
CA ALA A 24 -31.10 -9.87 1.99
C ALA A 24 -30.59 -9.19 3.27
N GLU A 25 -29.32 -8.76 3.28
CA GLU A 25 -28.74 -7.96 4.37
C GLU A 25 -29.33 -6.55 4.42
N ASP A 26 -29.55 -5.93 3.26
CA ASP A 26 -30.01 -4.55 3.10
C ASP A 26 -30.75 -4.36 1.76
N PRO A 27 -32.10 -4.32 1.77
CA PRO A 27 -32.89 -4.19 0.54
C PRO A 27 -32.65 -2.90 -0.25
N HIS A 28 -32.16 -1.85 0.42
CA HIS A 28 -31.91 -0.54 -0.19
C HIS A 28 -30.42 -0.33 -0.57
N PHE A 29 -29.60 -1.39 -0.53
CA PHE A 29 -28.16 -1.32 -0.74
C PHE A 29 -27.78 -0.62 -2.06
N PHE A 30 -28.32 -1.10 -3.18
CA PHE A 30 -28.00 -0.55 -4.51
C PHE A 30 -28.63 0.81 -4.77
N GLU A 31 -29.78 1.11 -4.15
CA GLU A 31 -30.41 2.43 -4.24
C GLU A 31 -29.50 3.49 -3.59
N ARG A 32 -28.97 3.20 -2.40
CA ARG A 32 -28.00 4.10 -1.74
C ARG A 32 -26.70 4.22 -2.51
N LEU A 33 -26.17 3.10 -3.02
CA LEU A 33 -24.91 3.09 -3.77
C LEU A 33 -25.01 3.93 -5.06
N LYS A 34 -26.16 3.91 -5.73
CA LYS A 34 -26.41 4.68 -6.95
C LYS A 34 -26.25 6.18 -6.72
N ASP A 35 -26.66 6.68 -5.57
CA ASP A 35 -26.68 8.11 -5.25
C ASP A 35 -25.39 8.59 -4.55
N GLN A 36 -24.48 7.67 -4.17
CA GLN A 36 -23.24 7.98 -3.47
C GLN A 36 -22.10 8.30 -4.47
N GLN A 37 -21.77 9.59 -4.62
CA GLN A 37 -20.74 10.05 -5.59
C GLN A 37 -19.59 10.88 -5.01
N ALA A 38 -19.52 11.06 -3.69
CA ALA A 38 -18.51 11.91 -3.05
C ALA A 38 -17.63 11.13 -2.06
N PRO A 39 -16.70 10.29 -2.54
CA PRO A 39 -15.74 9.62 -1.66
C PRO A 39 -14.90 10.66 -0.92
N ALA A 40 -14.61 10.42 0.36
CA ALA A 40 -13.73 11.31 1.13
C ALA A 40 -12.24 10.98 0.93
N TYR A 41 -11.96 9.81 0.35
CA TYR A 41 -10.63 9.22 0.29
C TYR A 41 -10.25 8.81 -1.15
N LEU A 42 -9.01 9.07 -1.52
CA LEU A 42 -8.33 8.42 -2.65
C LEU A 42 -7.31 7.41 -2.10
N TRP A 43 -7.40 6.16 -2.52
CA TRP A 43 -6.45 5.09 -2.23
C TRP A 43 -5.60 4.79 -3.45
N ILE A 44 -4.29 4.96 -3.33
CA ILE A 44 -3.28 4.53 -4.32
C ILE A 44 -2.56 3.31 -3.75
N GLY A 45 -2.87 2.14 -4.30
CA GLY A 45 -2.37 0.85 -3.80
C GLY A 45 -1.69 0.02 -4.87
N CYS A 46 -1.12 -1.12 -4.45
CA CYS A 46 -0.52 -2.06 -5.39
C CYS A 46 -1.60 -2.78 -6.20
N SER A 47 -1.29 -3.16 -7.45
CA SER A 47 -2.12 -4.09 -8.25
C SER A 47 -2.24 -5.49 -7.65
N ASP A 48 -1.45 -5.80 -6.64
CA ASP A 48 -1.60 -7.00 -5.84
C ASP A 48 -3.03 -7.12 -5.28
N SER A 49 -3.69 -8.23 -5.60
CA SER A 49 -5.12 -8.44 -5.37
C SER A 49 -5.46 -8.97 -3.97
N ARG A 50 -4.46 -9.18 -3.10
CA ARG A 50 -4.66 -9.95 -1.86
C ARG A 50 -5.71 -9.38 -0.90
N VAL A 51 -5.96 -8.07 -0.87
CA VAL A 51 -7.12 -7.49 -0.17
C VAL A 51 -7.64 -6.19 -0.83
N PRO A 52 -8.96 -6.03 -1.06
CA PRO A 52 -9.58 -4.79 -1.52
C PRO A 52 -9.51 -3.66 -0.48
N ALA A 53 -9.27 -2.42 -0.91
CA ALA A 53 -9.09 -1.25 -0.03
C ALA A 53 -10.28 -1.06 0.93
N ASN A 54 -11.51 -1.08 0.41
CA ASN A 54 -12.73 -0.90 1.20
C ASN A 54 -12.86 -1.91 2.35
N GLN A 55 -12.44 -3.16 2.12
CA GLN A 55 -12.46 -4.21 3.15
C GLN A 55 -11.42 -3.96 4.25
N ILE A 56 -10.23 -3.46 3.89
CA ILE A 56 -9.16 -3.17 4.86
C ILE A 56 -9.60 -2.09 5.86
N VAL A 57 -10.26 -1.03 5.37
CA VAL A 57 -10.63 0.12 6.21
C VAL A 57 -12.08 0.11 6.69
N GLY A 58 -12.83 -0.98 6.43
CA GLY A 58 -14.22 -1.13 6.87
C GLY A 58 -15.17 -0.10 6.24
N LEU A 59 -14.84 0.41 5.06
CA LEU A 59 -15.66 1.39 4.35
C LEU A 59 -16.59 0.70 3.34
N GLN A 60 -17.75 1.30 3.13
CA GLN A 60 -18.72 0.85 2.15
C GLN A 60 -18.22 1.13 0.72
N PRO A 61 -18.68 0.36 -0.28
CA PRO A 61 -18.48 0.72 -1.68
C PRO A 61 -18.93 2.17 -1.94
N GLY A 62 -18.15 2.93 -2.71
CA GLY A 62 -18.41 4.34 -3.00
C GLY A 62 -17.74 5.35 -2.05
N GLU A 63 -17.20 4.91 -0.90
CA GLU A 63 -16.54 5.81 0.06
C GLU A 63 -15.05 6.05 -0.22
N VAL A 64 -14.43 5.18 -1.03
CA VAL A 64 -13.01 5.26 -1.43
C VAL A 64 -12.91 5.23 -2.95
N PHE A 65 -12.25 6.23 -3.52
CA PHE A 65 -11.82 6.23 -4.91
C PHE A 65 -10.47 5.51 -5.00
N VAL A 66 -10.28 4.61 -5.97
CA VAL A 66 -9.14 3.67 -5.95
C VAL A 66 -8.34 3.74 -7.25
N HIS A 67 -7.03 3.87 -7.13
CA HIS A 67 -6.05 3.63 -8.18
C HIS A 67 -5.12 2.48 -7.80
N ARG A 68 -4.71 1.68 -8.78
CA ARG A 68 -3.76 0.58 -8.57
C ARG A 68 -2.76 0.47 -9.72
N ASN A 69 -1.48 0.33 -9.36
CA ASN A 69 -0.40 -0.07 -10.24
C ASN A 69 0.61 -0.95 -9.48
N ILE A 70 1.56 -1.57 -10.17
CA ILE A 70 2.56 -2.43 -9.51
C ILE A 70 3.40 -1.58 -8.55
N ALA A 71 3.52 -2.02 -7.30
CA ALA A 71 4.27 -1.35 -6.23
C ALA A 71 3.81 0.09 -5.90
N ASN A 72 2.54 0.43 -6.20
CA ASN A 72 1.88 1.68 -5.78
C ASN A 72 2.70 2.95 -6.08
N VAL A 73 3.36 2.97 -7.24
CA VAL A 73 4.29 4.02 -7.68
C VAL A 73 3.51 5.23 -8.22
N VAL A 74 3.97 6.43 -7.88
CA VAL A 74 3.48 7.70 -8.40
C VAL A 74 4.62 8.35 -9.17
N VAL A 75 4.57 8.27 -10.51
CA VAL A 75 5.58 8.88 -11.38
C VAL A 75 5.13 10.30 -11.75
N HIS A 76 6.05 11.27 -11.75
CA HIS A 76 5.75 12.68 -12.07
C HIS A 76 5.11 12.90 -13.45
N SER A 77 5.24 11.95 -14.36
CA SER A 77 4.68 12.00 -15.72
C SER A 77 3.74 10.84 -16.04
N ASP A 78 3.34 10.03 -15.06
CA ASP A 78 2.35 8.97 -15.30
C ASP A 78 0.94 9.56 -15.37
N LEU A 79 0.52 9.88 -16.60
CA LEU A 79 -0.79 10.47 -16.85
C LEU A 79 -1.94 9.58 -16.38
N ASN A 80 -1.75 8.27 -16.25
CA ASN A 80 -2.76 7.37 -15.69
C ASN A 80 -3.05 7.72 -14.22
N CYS A 81 -2.02 7.65 -13.36
CA CYS A 81 -2.16 8.01 -11.95
C CYS A 81 -2.55 9.49 -11.77
N LEU A 82 -1.93 10.40 -12.52
CA LEU A 82 -2.19 11.83 -12.38
C LEU A 82 -3.61 12.22 -12.76
N SER A 83 -4.22 11.58 -13.77
CA SER A 83 -5.62 11.81 -14.13
C SER A 83 -6.56 11.39 -13.00
N VAL A 84 -6.28 10.26 -12.33
CA VAL A 84 -7.06 9.81 -11.16
C VAL A 84 -6.91 10.80 -10.00
N VAL A 85 -5.69 11.26 -9.72
CA VAL A 85 -5.42 12.25 -8.66
C VAL A 85 -6.16 13.55 -8.94
N GLN A 86 -6.06 14.09 -10.17
CA GLN A 86 -6.75 15.32 -10.55
C GLN A 86 -8.27 15.18 -10.42
N PHE A 87 -8.84 14.08 -10.91
CA PHE A 87 -10.28 13.85 -10.81
C PHE A 87 -10.74 13.76 -9.34
N ALA A 88 -10.00 13.02 -8.50
CA ALA A 88 -10.29 12.90 -7.08
C ALA A 88 -10.24 14.25 -6.35
N VAL A 89 -9.21 15.04 -6.61
CA VAL A 89 -8.96 16.30 -5.92
C VAL A 89 -9.88 17.41 -6.45
N ASP A 90 -10.00 17.56 -7.76
CA ASP A 90 -10.67 18.70 -8.37
C ASP A 90 -12.17 18.48 -8.58
N ILE A 91 -12.60 17.25 -8.88
CA ILE A 91 -14.01 16.93 -9.15
C ILE A 91 -14.68 16.34 -7.92
N LEU A 92 -14.11 15.27 -7.35
CA LEU A 92 -14.72 14.58 -6.20
C LEU A 92 -14.45 15.28 -4.86
N LYS A 93 -13.49 16.21 -4.82
CA LYS A 93 -13.09 16.97 -3.62
C LYS A 93 -12.75 16.06 -2.44
N VAL A 94 -12.02 14.97 -2.69
CA VAL A 94 -11.50 14.11 -1.62
C VAL A 94 -10.69 14.93 -0.64
N LYS A 95 -10.75 14.57 0.65
CA LYS A 95 -10.01 15.25 1.73
C LYS A 95 -8.67 14.59 2.01
N HIS A 96 -8.56 13.31 1.67
CA HIS A 96 -7.41 12.47 2.00
C HIS A 96 -6.95 11.68 0.78
N ILE A 97 -5.66 11.73 0.47
CA ILE A 97 -5.01 10.82 -0.48
C ILE A 97 -4.10 9.90 0.32
N MET A 98 -4.23 8.59 0.15
CA MET A 98 -3.43 7.59 0.84
C MET A 98 -2.62 6.79 -0.17
N VAL A 99 -1.29 6.84 -0.06
CA VAL A 99 -0.41 5.87 -0.70
C VAL A 99 -0.20 4.72 0.26
N VAL A 100 -0.63 3.52 -0.15
CA VAL A 100 -0.62 2.35 0.73
C VAL A 100 0.25 1.26 0.14
N GLY A 101 1.45 1.11 0.70
CA GLY A 101 2.31 -0.04 0.47
C GLY A 101 1.76 -1.28 1.17
N HIS A 102 2.32 -2.45 0.86
CA HIS A 102 1.97 -3.67 1.58
C HIS A 102 3.16 -4.61 1.71
N TYR A 103 3.30 -5.25 2.88
CA TYR A 103 4.31 -6.29 3.07
C TYR A 103 4.02 -7.49 2.16
N GLY A 104 5.09 -8.09 1.63
CA GLY A 104 4.98 -9.15 0.65
C GLY A 104 4.75 -8.68 -0.80
N CYS A 105 4.87 -7.38 -1.12
CA CYS A 105 4.83 -6.87 -2.49
C CYS A 105 5.87 -7.48 -3.46
N SER A 106 5.40 -8.27 -4.42
CA SER A 106 6.23 -8.92 -5.44
C SER A 106 7.03 -7.95 -6.30
N GLY A 107 6.46 -6.79 -6.64
CA GLY A 107 7.14 -5.74 -7.41
C GLY A 107 8.33 -5.14 -6.65
N VAL A 108 8.14 -4.80 -5.37
CA VAL A 108 9.23 -4.28 -4.53
C VAL A 108 10.30 -5.35 -4.30
N ASN A 109 9.92 -6.62 -4.13
CA ASN A 109 10.89 -7.71 -4.00
C ASN A 109 11.73 -7.89 -5.28
N ALA A 110 11.10 -7.80 -6.45
CA ALA A 110 11.81 -7.86 -7.74
C ALA A 110 12.77 -6.67 -7.91
N ALA A 111 12.35 -5.47 -7.51
CA ALA A 111 13.22 -4.29 -7.50
C ALA A 111 14.40 -4.45 -6.52
N LEU A 112 14.17 -4.92 -5.30
CA LEU A 112 15.21 -5.14 -4.29
C LEU A 112 16.27 -6.14 -4.77
N THR A 113 15.85 -7.24 -5.39
CA THR A 113 16.71 -8.36 -5.78
C THR A 113 17.23 -8.28 -7.21
N ASN A 114 16.90 -7.20 -7.94
CA ASN A 114 17.19 -7.06 -9.37
C ASN A 114 16.70 -8.27 -10.20
N ARG A 115 15.56 -8.86 -9.81
CA ARG A 115 14.97 -9.99 -10.52
C ARG A 115 14.37 -9.49 -11.83
N ARG A 116 14.83 -10.05 -12.96
CA ARG A 116 14.27 -9.77 -14.28
C ARG A 116 12.83 -10.28 -14.39
N VAL A 117 11.93 -9.40 -14.83
CA VAL A 117 10.50 -9.66 -15.08
C VAL A 117 10.15 -9.41 -16.55
N GLY A 118 10.85 -8.47 -17.23
CA GLY A 118 10.57 -8.09 -18.62
C GLY A 118 10.17 -6.63 -18.73
N LEU A 119 9.06 -6.31 -19.40
CA LEU A 119 8.63 -4.92 -19.60
C LEU A 119 8.45 -4.16 -18.28
N ALA A 120 7.95 -4.86 -17.24
CA ALA A 120 7.75 -4.30 -15.91
C ALA A 120 9.06 -3.88 -15.23
N ASP A 121 10.23 -4.35 -15.67
CA ASP A 121 11.53 -3.91 -15.15
C ASP A 121 11.66 -2.38 -15.26
N ASN A 122 11.21 -1.79 -16.38
CA ASN A 122 11.25 -0.34 -16.61
C ASN A 122 10.39 0.43 -15.61
N TRP A 123 9.25 -0.13 -15.21
CA TRP A 123 8.39 0.46 -14.18
C TRP A 123 9.02 0.31 -12.79
N LEU A 124 9.61 -0.85 -12.52
CA LEU A 124 10.26 -1.15 -11.24
C LEU A 124 11.57 -0.37 -11.03
N HIS A 125 12.17 0.20 -12.08
CA HIS A 125 13.27 1.16 -11.94
C HIS A 125 12.91 2.32 -11.01
N HIS A 126 11.65 2.78 -10.98
CA HIS A 126 11.23 3.81 -10.02
C HIS A 126 11.32 3.38 -8.55
N VAL A 127 11.14 2.08 -8.27
CA VAL A 127 11.35 1.52 -6.93
C VAL A 127 12.84 1.30 -6.66
N GLN A 128 13.62 0.95 -7.70
CA GLN A 128 15.08 0.87 -7.59
C GLN A 128 15.70 2.24 -7.33
N ASP A 129 15.17 3.32 -7.90
CA ASP A 129 15.59 4.69 -7.60
C ASP A 129 15.39 5.02 -6.11
N VAL A 130 14.29 4.58 -5.50
CA VAL A 130 14.07 4.69 -4.05
C VAL A 130 15.10 3.87 -3.27
N ARG A 131 15.35 2.62 -3.70
CA ARG A 131 16.37 1.76 -3.08
C ARG A 131 17.75 2.42 -3.13
N ASP A 132 18.13 2.96 -4.27
CA ASP A 132 19.46 3.53 -4.52
C ASP A 132 19.62 4.87 -3.80
N LYS A 133 18.55 5.70 -3.76
CA LYS A 133 18.50 6.94 -2.96
C LYS A 133 18.74 6.68 -1.47
N HIS A 134 18.23 5.57 -0.95
CA HIS A 134 18.28 5.21 0.47
C HIS A 134 19.24 4.05 0.78
N ALA A 135 20.22 3.80 -0.09
CA ALA A 135 21.12 2.65 0.02
C ALA A 135 21.80 2.57 1.40
N ALA A 136 22.34 3.70 1.89
CA ALA A 136 23.01 3.76 3.20
C ALA A 136 22.09 3.35 4.36
N LEU A 137 20.83 3.81 4.37
CA LEU A 137 19.85 3.42 5.39
C LEU A 137 19.50 1.94 5.26
N LEU A 138 19.29 1.45 4.05
CA LEU A 138 18.96 0.04 3.80
C LEU A 138 20.11 -0.91 4.18
N GLU A 139 21.36 -0.44 4.11
CA GLU A 139 22.56 -1.18 4.54
C GLU A 139 22.65 -1.36 6.05
N GLU A 140 22.03 -0.48 6.85
CA GLU A 140 21.91 -0.65 8.31
C GLU A 140 21.09 -1.91 8.69
N TRP A 141 20.22 -2.35 7.79
CA TRP A 141 19.36 -3.52 7.99
C TRP A 141 19.94 -4.77 7.31
N PRO A 142 19.87 -5.95 7.97
CA PRO A 142 20.27 -7.21 7.35
C PRO A 142 19.54 -7.46 6.03
N LEU A 143 20.26 -8.04 5.07
CA LEU A 143 19.68 -8.48 3.80
C LEU A 143 18.56 -9.50 4.06
N GLY A 144 17.47 -9.41 3.30
CA GLY A 144 16.30 -10.27 3.44
C GLY A 144 15.07 -9.48 3.90
N GLU A 145 14.28 -10.08 4.79
CA GLU A 145 12.96 -9.54 5.18
C GLU A 145 13.05 -8.15 5.81
N ALA A 146 14.05 -7.88 6.66
CA ALA A 146 14.21 -6.58 7.30
C ALA A 146 14.40 -5.45 6.27
N ARG A 147 15.38 -5.58 5.36
CA ARG A 147 15.64 -4.61 4.29
C ARG A 147 14.46 -4.49 3.33
N TYR A 148 13.78 -5.60 3.04
CA TYR A 148 12.61 -5.63 2.18
C TYR A 148 11.44 -4.83 2.74
N ARG A 149 11.11 -5.02 4.02
CA ARG A 149 10.06 -4.25 4.70
C ARG A 149 10.38 -2.75 4.70
N ARG A 150 11.64 -2.39 4.98
CA ARG A 150 12.12 -1.00 4.94
C ARG A 150 11.99 -0.38 3.55
N LEU A 151 12.32 -1.10 2.48
CA LEU A 151 12.15 -0.59 1.12
C LEU A 151 10.66 -0.36 0.77
N ILE A 152 9.75 -1.21 1.23
CA ILE A 152 8.31 -1.01 1.02
C ILE A 152 7.83 0.28 1.71
N GLU A 153 8.27 0.51 2.94
CA GLU A 153 7.93 1.69 3.73
C GLU A 153 8.50 2.97 3.11
N LEU A 154 9.79 2.95 2.75
CA LEU A 154 10.45 4.04 2.03
C LEU A 154 9.77 4.33 0.70
N ASN A 155 9.37 3.30 -0.05
CA ASN A 155 8.64 3.48 -1.30
C ASN A 155 7.33 4.25 -1.06
N ALA A 156 6.52 3.85 -0.08
CA ALA A 156 5.28 4.58 0.24
C ALA A 156 5.56 6.04 0.63
N ILE A 157 6.61 6.30 1.43
CA ILE A 157 7.03 7.66 1.82
C ILE A 157 7.43 8.50 0.59
N GLU A 158 8.27 7.96 -0.29
CA GLU A 158 8.74 8.67 -1.49
C GLU A 158 7.61 8.93 -2.49
N GLN A 159 6.66 8.00 -2.63
CA GLN A 159 5.49 8.22 -3.47
C GLN A 159 4.55 9.31 -2.92
N VAL A 160 4.48 9.49 -1.58
CA VAL A 160 3.81 10.67 -0.99
C VAL A 160 4.53 11.95 -1.38
N VAL A 161 5.87 11.97 -1.36
CA VAL A 161 6.66 13.12 -1.82
C VAL A 161 6.33 13.44 -3.28
N ASN A 162 6.25 12.43 -4.14
CA ASN A 162 5.92 12.61 -5.55
C ASN A 162 4.52 13.24 -5.74
N LEU A 163 3.51 12.74 -5.00
CA LEU A 163 2.16 13.35 -4.99
C LEU A 163 2.18 14.81 -4.55
N CYS A 164 2.85 15.11 -3.43
CA CYS A 164 2.91 16.46 -2.88
C CYS A 164 3.60 17.46 -3.82
N ARG A 165 4.45 16.96 -4.74
CA ARG A 165 5.15 17.75 -5.77
C ARG A 165 4.38 17.85 -7.09
N THR A 166 3.23 17.20 -7.22
CA THR A 166 2.39 17.39 -8.41
C THR A 166 1.81 18.80 -8.44
N THR A 167 1.59 19.31 -9.65
CA THR A 167 0.86 20.57 -9.86
C THR A 167 -0.53 20.49 -9.23
N ILE A 168 -1.19 19.34 -9.32
CA ILE A 168 -2.54 19.11 -8.79
C ILE A 168 -2.64 19.38 -7.29
N VAL A 169 -1.75 18.76 -6.50
CA VAL A 169 -1.75 18.93 -5.03
C VAL A 169 -1.26 20.32 -4.65
N GLY A 170 -0.24 20.84 -5.35
CA GLY A 170 0.24 22.21 -5.15
C GLY A 170 -0.86 23.26 -5.37
N ASP A 171 -1.59 23.16 -6.48
CA ASP A 171 -2.69 24.05 -6.83
C ASP A 171 -3.87 23.91 -5.85
N ALA A 172 -4.10 22.71 -5.30
CA ALA A 172 -5.12 22.47 -4.28
C ALA A 172 -4.80 23.19 -2.98
N TRP A 173 -3.57 23.10 -2.51
CA TRP A 173 -3.14 23.85 -1.33
C TRP A 173 -3.10 25.35 -1.59
N ALA A 174 -2.61 25.79 -2.75
CA ALA A 174 -2.53 27.20 -3.10
C ALA A 174 -3.90 27.90 -3.11
N ARG A 175 -4.97 27.18 -3.53
CA ARG A 175 -6.35 27.69 -3.48
C ARG A 175 -7.08 27.47 -2.15
N GLY A 176 -6.38 27.00 -1.11
CA GLY A 176 -6.94 26.77 0.23
C GLY A 176 -7.87 25.56 0.34
N GLN A 177 -7.82 24.61 -0.61
CA GLN A 177 -8.59 23.38 -0.51
C GLN A 177 -8.01 22.48 0.58
N ALA A 178 -8.85 22.04 1.52
CA ALA A 178 -8.47 21.09 2.56
C ALA A 178 -8.12 19.74 1.94
N LEU A 179 -6.84 19.36 1.99
CA LEU A 179 -6.31 18.13 1.42
C LEU A 179 -5.09 17.68 2.23
N SER A 180 -5.06 16.41 2.64
CA SER A 180 -3.87 15.80 3.22
C SER A 180 -3.47 14.52 2.49
N VAL A 181 -2.16 14.29 2.38
CA VAL A 181 -1.56 13.13 1.72
C VAL A 181 -0.86 12.26 2.77
N HIS A 182 -1.12 10.96 2.75
CA HIS A 182 -0.71 10.00 3.78
C HIS A 182 0.09 8.84 3.19
N GLY A 183 1.16 8.44 3.87
CA GLY A 183 1.92 7.22 3.61
C GLY A 183 1.61 6.16 4.64
N LEU A 184 1.09 5.02 4.20
CA LEU A 184 0.66 3.90 5.04
C LEU A 184 1.26 2.59 4.51
N VAL A 185 1.31 1.57 5.36
CA VAL A 185 1.64 0.20 4.94
C VAL A 185 0.69 -0.82 5.57
N TYR A 186 0.28 -1.81 4.78
CA TYR A 186 -0.60 -2.90 5.21
C TYR A 186 0.13 -4.23 5.31
N GLY A 187 -0.04 -4.94 6.42
CA GLY A 187 0.44 -6.30 6.60
C GLY A 187 -0.57 -7.32 6.06
N VAL A 188 -0.25 -7.99 4.96
CA VAL A 188 -1.10 -9.08 4.45
C VAL A 188 -1.09 -10.29 5.40
N HIS A 189 -0.02 -10.45 6.17
CA HIS A 189 0.15 -11.55 7.13
C HIS A 189 -0.71 -11.41 8.39
N ASP A 190 -1.06 -10.18 8.79
CA ASP A 190 -1.76 -9.90 10.05
C ASP A 190 -3.03 -9.05 9.90
N GLY A 191 -3.31 -8.54 8.70
CA GLY A 191 -4.47 -7.71 8.42
C GLY A 191 -4.39 -6.29 8.98
N ARG A 192 -3.22 -5.83 9.45
CA ARG A 192 -3.09 -4.54 10.14
C ARG A 192 -2.48 -3.47 9.25
N MET A 193 -3.09 -2.29 9.25
CA MET A 193 -2.46 -1.07 8.73
C MET A 193 -1.50 -0.48 9.75
N ARG A 194 -0.41 0.11 9.26
CA ARG A 194 0.59 0.83 10.04
C ARG A 194 0.74 2.23 9.46
N ASN A 195 0.74 3.22 10.35
CA ASN A 195 0.97 4.62 10.00
C ASN A 195 2.47 4.90 10.01
N LEU A 196 3.02 5.41 8.90
CA LEU A 196 4.45 5.73 8.77
C LEU A 196 4.80 7.11 9.35
N GLY A 197 3.82 7.85 9.90
CA GLY A 197 3.99 9.25 10.31
C GLY A 197 4.04 10.23 9.13
N MET A 198 4.00 9.72 7.90
CA MET A 198 4.07 10.51 6.67
C MET A 198 2.70 11.10 6.34
N THR A 199 2.31 12.18 7.02
CA THR A 199 1.10 12.95 6.71
C THR A 199 1.48 14.39 6.41
N VAL A 200 1.11 14.87 5.22
CA VAL A 200 1.42 16.22 4.74
C VAL A 200 0.14 16.92 4.33
N ALA A 201 -0.11 18.10 4.89
CA ALA A 201 -1.31 18.91 4.61
C ALA A 201 -0.99 20.31 4.04
N SER A 202 0.29 20.62 3.85
CA SER A 202 0.75 21.85 3.21
C SER A 202 2.15 21.67 2.63
N PRO A 203 2.58 22.52 1.67
CA PRO A 203 3.92 22.47 1.10
C PRO A 203 5.04 22.57 2.15
N GLU A 204 4.86 23.41 3.17
CA GLU A 204 5.87 23.70 4.20
C GLU A 204 6.09 22.50 5.13
N ALA A 205 5.08 21.66 5.30
CA ALA A 205 5.17 20.47 6.12
C ALA A 205 5.95 19.33 5.46
N LEU A 206 6.06 19.31 4.12
CA LEU A 206 6.60 18.17 3.37
C LEU A 206 8.01 17.78 3.80
N GLU A 207 8.95 18.71 3.75
CA GLU A 207 10.36 18.43 4.01
C GLU A 207 10.63 18.01 5.48
N PRO A 208 10.12 18.72 6.51
CA PRO A 208 10.23 18.28 7.89
C PRO A 208 9.57 16.92 8.18
N VAL A 209 8.40 16.64 7.59
CA VAL A 209 7.71 15.35 7.77
C VAL A 209 8.51 14.23 7.11
N HIS A 210 8.93 14.41 5.85
CA HIS A 210 9.71 13.43 5.10
C HIS A 210 10.99 13.05 5.85
N ARG A 211 11.77 14.04 6.29
CA ARG A 211 13.01 13.81 7.04
C ARG A 211 12.78 13.01 8.31
N ARG A 212 11.76 13.37 9.10
CA ARG A 212 11.41 12.62 10.33
C ARG A 212 11.03 11.18 10.02
N CYS A 213 10.28 10.93 8.95
CA CYS A 213 9.84 9.59 8.58
C CYS A 213 10.99 8.73 8.05
N VAL A 214 11.91 9.30 7.27
CA VAL A 214 13.11 8.58 6.81
C VAL A 214 14.04 8.27 7.99
N ASP A 215 14.34 9.26 8.83
CA ASP A 215 15.17 9.07 10.04
C ASP A 215 14.60 7.99 10.99
N ALA A 216 13.27 7.89 11.07
CA ALA A 216 12.58 6.91 11.89
C ALA A 216 12.87 5.46 11.42
N LEU A 217 13.21 5.25 10.15
CA LEU A 217 13.50 3.93 9.60
C LEU A 217 14.96 3.47 9.78
N SER A 218 15.84 4.29 10.38
CA SER A 218 17.21 3.89 10.71
C SER A 218 17.26 2.87 11.86
N ALA A 219 18.20 1.92 11.81
CA ALA A 219 18.33 0.85 12.80
C ALA A 219 18.76 1.34 14.20
N GLY A 220 19.43 2.50 14.27
CA GLY A 220 19.94 3.09 15.51
C GLY A 220 18.92 3.91 16.33
N ARG A 221 17.69 4.10 15.85
CA ARG A 221 16.64 4.82 16.58
C ARG A 221 15.61 3.85 17.14
N ALA A 222 15.53 3.76 18.47
CA ALA A 222 14.41 3.13 19.15
C ALA A 222 13.17 4.02 18.96
N LEU A 223 12.29 3.67 18.04
CA LEU A 223 11.01 4.33 17.94
C LEU A 223 10.09 3.85 19.07
N SER A 224 9.86 4.71 20.05
CA SER A 224 8.57 4.70 20.76
C SER A 224 7.55 5.48 19.91
N ALA A 225 7.14 4.90 18.79
CA ALA A 225 5.95 5.35 18.09
C ALA A 225 4.83 4.37 18.42
N ASP A 226 3.63 4.89 18.70
CA ASP A 226 2.42 4.11 19.00
C ASP A 226 2.01 3.09 17.90
N ASN A 227 2.82 2.85 16.87
CA ASN A 227 2.59 1.88 15.81
C ASN A 227 3.87 1.35 15.10
N ASP A 228 5.07 1.43 15.69
CA ASP A 228 6.22 0.69 15.14
C ASP A 228 6.11 -0.81 15.48
N MET A 229 5.31 -1.51 14.68
CA MET A 229 5.19 -2.96 14.76
C MET A 229 6.37 -3.67 14.08
N VAL A 230 7.38 -2.97 13.54
CA VAL A 230 8.54 -3.66 12.95
C VAL A 230 9.41 -4.26 14.05
N ALA A 231 9.54 -3.59 15.20
CA ALA A 231 10.15 -4.21 16.39
C ALA A 231 9.31 -5.38 16.92
N ALA A 232 7.97 -5.25 16.97
CA ALA A 232 7.07 -6.29 17.46
C ALA A 232 7.00 -7.53 16.53
N ASP A 233 7.09 -7.33 15.22
CA ASP A 233 7.13 -8.41 14.23
C ASP A 233 8.55 -9.00 14.08
N ALA A 234 9.61 -8.20 14.23
CA ALA A 234 10.99 -8.70 14.26
C ALA A 234 11.23 -9.58 15.50
N ALA A 235 10.66 -9.22 16.67
CA ALA A 235 10.70 -10.05 17.88
C ALA A 235 10.02 -11.42 17.66
N LYS A 236 8.91 -11.46 16.89
CA LYS A 236 8.23 -12.72 16.54
C LYS A 236 8.99 -13.54 15.50
N LEU A 237 9.74 -12.91 14.60
CA LEU A 237 10.58 -13.62 13.62
C LEU A 237 11.85 -14.21 14.25
N ALA A 238 12.37 -13.61 15.32
CA ALA A 238 13.43 -14.21 16.14
C ALA A 238 12.97 -15.52 16.79
N ASP A 239 11.73 -15.56 17.31
CA ASP A 239 11.08 -16.77 17.83
C ASP A 239 10.94 -17.88 16.76
N VAL A 240 10.67 -17.52 15.50
CA VAL A 240 10.55 -18.52 14.42
C VAL A 240 11.91 -19.13 14.06
N ALA A 241 12.99 -18.33 14.05
CA ALA A 241 14.34 -18.85 13.83
C ALA A 241 14.78 -19.78 14.98
N GLU A 242 14.41 -19.46 16.22
CA GLU A 242 14.68 -20.27 17.40
C GLU A 242 13.81 -21.55 17.43
N GLN A 243 12.54 -21.47 17.03
CA GLN A 243 11.66 -22.64 16.87
C GLN A 243 12.12 -23.58 15.76
N VAL A 244 12.60 -23.06 14.62
CA VAL A 244 13.16 -23.88 13.54
C VAL A 244 14.48 -24.52 13.98
N ALA A 245 15.33 -23.82 14.72
CA ALA A 245 16.56 -24.37 15.28
C ALA A 245 16.29 -25.48 16.32
N ASN A 246 15.30 -25.29 17.19
CA ASN A 246 14.90 -26.27 18.20
C ASN A 246 14.26 -27.52 17.56
N THR A 247 13.42 -27.34 16.53
CA THR A 247 12.84 -28.47 15.78
C THR A 247 13.91 -29.29 15.06
N LEU A 248 14.93 -28.63 14.50
CA LEU A 248 16.07 -29.30 13.85
C LEU A 248 17.01 -30.01 14.83
N MET A 249 17.06 -29.58 16.10
CA MET A 249 17.79 -30.27 17.16
C MET A 249 17.04 -31.50 17.68
N GLU A 250 15.71 -31.42 17.83
CA GLU A 250 14.88 -32.57 18.24
C GLU A 250 14.91 -33.69 17.20
N THR A 251 14.85 -33.37 15.90
CA THR A 251 14.96 -34.39 14.84
C THR A 251 16.35 -35.04 14.71
N LYS A 252 17.39 -34.51 15.37
CA LYS A 252 18.73 -35.11 15.40
C LYS A 252 18.97 -36.06 16.58
N HIS A 253 18.01 -36.18 17.49
CA HIS A 253 18.08 -37.13 18.62
C HIS A 253 17.26 -38.40 18.43
N ASP A 254 16.44 -38.49 17.38
CA ASP A 254 15.62 -39.67 17.07
C ASP A 254 16.27 -40.64 16.05
N ASP A 255 17.46 -40.33 15.52
CA ASP A 255 18.20 -41.14 14.54
C ASP A 255 19.52 -41.76 15.10
N CYS A 256 19.58 -42.09 16.40
CA CYS A 256 20.70 -42.84 16.99
C CYS A 256 20.26 -44.17 17.61
#